data_AF-A0A952UWI1-F1
#
_entry.id   AF-A0A952UWI1-F1
#
_cell.length_a   1.000
_cell.length_b   1.000
_cell.length_c   1.000
_cell.angle_alpha   90.00
_cell.angle_beta   90.00
_cell.angle_gamma   90.00
#
_symmetry.space_group_name_H-M   'P 1'
#
loop_
_entity.id
_entity.type
_entity.pdbx_description
1 polymer ?
#
loop_
_entity_poly.entity_id
_entity_poly.type
_entity_poly.pdbx_seq_one_letter_code
_entity_poly.pdbx_strand_id
1 'polypeptide(L)'
;MSRRLLEGLNGVQRGPFRRWLDGVGGAPRIAWYPSAGGDLRDVLYLSAQYACSAPLERQELGGEPAPPDLFLHTNYIPYRSGFLRGAGLVFEDDRTRIVARTVEELPRHRSPVHPELVDFPNWRGGGRVVFAELEVDSDQLGSFTARVLYVFAENTAFLAERALPEDARFSHVVHVRYGGGLGGGGRSRGYWLLNILKRVGCEVFVSDDSIETDGGARDAHVYSLYPELQGPEAFGRWPRLRTLPGAQWSNHGDVTWHWVQGAPVVGA
;
A
#
# COMPACT_ATOMS: atom_id res chain seq x y z
N MET A 1 12.69 -7.41 8.08
CA MET A 1 13.44 -6.14 8.02
C MET A 1 13.21 -5.56 6.65
N SER A 2 12.55 -4.40 6.50
CA SER A 2 12.20 -3.87 5.17
C SER A 2 13.31 -3.15 4.43
N ARG A 3 14.44 -2.88 5.11
CA ARG A 3 15.56 -2.10 4.57
C ARG A 3 16.20 -2.74 3.33
N ARG A 4 16.34 -4.07 3.32
CA ARG A 4 16.92 -4.81 2.18
C ARG A 4 16.11 -4.61 0.90
N LEU A 5 14.77 -4.65 1.00
CA LEU A 5 13.87 -4.35 -0.12
C LEU A 5 14.12 -2.94 -0.68
N LEU A 6 14.17 -1.95 0.21
CA LEU A 6 14.34 -0.55 -0.19
C LEU A 6 15.73 -0.29 -0.80
N GLU A 7 16.79 -0.85 -0.21
CA GLU A 7 18.15 -0.78 -0.76
C GLU A 7 18.23 -1.48 -2.12
N GLY A 8 17.57 -2.63 -2.26
CA GLY A 8 17.47 -3.35 -3.52
C GLY A 8 16.75 -2.54 -4.60
N LEU A 9 15.64 -1.87 -4.27
CA LEU A 9 14.90 -1.01 -5.19
C LEU A 9 15.66 0.28 -5.53
N ASN A 10 16.44 0.82 -4.58
CA ASN A 10 17.35 1.96 -4.83
C ASN A 10 18.50 1.59 -5.79
N GLY A 11 19.02 0.37 -5.65
CA GLY A 11 20.27 -0.04 -6.29
C GLY A 11 21.43 0.87 -5.88
N VAL A 12 22.21 1.35 -6.85
CA VAL A 12 23.40 2.18 -6.62
C VAL A 12 23.13 3.69 -6.65
N GLN A 13 21.87 4.11 -6.71
CA GLN A 13 21.51 5.54 -6.79
C GLN A 13 21.89 6.28 -5.50
N ARG A 14 22.22 7.57 -5.65
CA ARG A 14 22.59 8.50 -4.55
C ARG A 14 21.64 9.71 -4.46
N GLY A 15 20.45 9.60 -5.03
CA GLY A 15 19.47 10.68 -5.08
C GLY A 15 18.68 10.86 -3.77
N PRO A 16 17.59 11.65 -3.82
CA PRO A 16 16.69 11.88 -2.69
C PRO A 16 16.30 10.63 -1.91
N PHE A 17 15.92 9.54 -2.58
CA PHE A 17 15.50 8.30 -1.93
C PHE A 17 16.63 7.70 -1.08
N ARG A 18 17.85 7.67 -1.63
CA ARG A 18 19.02 7.19 -0.91
C ARG A 18 19.31 8.02 0.33
N ARG A 19 19.27 9.35 0.21
CA ARG A 19 19.49 10.26 1.35
C ARG A 19 18.46 10.07 2.45
N TRP A 20 17.19 9.91 2.08
CA TRP A 20 16.14 9.58 3.05
C TRP A 20 16.44 8.24 3.72
N LEU A 21 16.73 7.19 2.95
CA LEU A 21 16.99 5.84 3.46
C LEU A 21 18.19 5.78 4.42
N ASP A 22 19.26 6.54 4.12
CA ASP A 22 20.43 6.66 4.99
C ASP A 22 20.11 7.44 6.29
N GLY A 23 19.13 8.34 6.26
CA GLY A 23 18.72 9.16 7.41
C GLY A 23 17.67 8.52 8.33
N VAL A 24 16.98 7.45 7.91
CA VAL A 24 16.03 6.74 8.76
C VAL A 24 16.79 5.93 9.82
N GLY A 25 16.58 6.27 11.10
CA GLY A 25 17.24 5.69 12.28
C GLY A 25 16.84 4.24 12.63
N GLY A 26 16.43 3.44 11.66
CA GLY A 26 15.94 2.08 11.86
C GLY A 26 15.41 1.44 10.57
N ALA A 27 14.59 0.40 10.72
CA ALA A 27 13.80 -0.13 9.62
C ALA A 27 12.52 0.71 9.48
N PRO A 28 12.27 1.36 8.33
CA PRO A 28 11.08 2.19 8.17
C PRO A 28 9.80 1.34 8.26
N ARG A 29 8.76 1.92 8.87
CA ARG A 29 7.39 1.41 8.86
C ARG A 29 6.79 1.65 7.49
N ILE A 30 6.44 0.57 6.80
CA ILE A 30 5.89 0.65 5.45
C ILE A 30 4.39 0.37 5.48
N ALA A 31 3.60 1.22 4.83
CA ALA A 31 2.23 0.90 4.41
C ALA A 31 2.27 0.44 2.96
N TRP A 32 1.86 -0.80 2.71
CA TRP A 32 1.78 -1.34 1.35
C TRP A 32 0.35 -1.30 0.84
N TYR A 33 0.14 -0.59 -0.26
CA TYR A 33 -1.14 -0.53 -0.97
C TYR A 33 -1.00 -1.18 -2.36
N PRO A 34 -1.27 -2.50 -2.47
CA PRO A 34 -1.37 -3.16 -3.75
C PRO A 34 -2.62 -2.74 -4.52
N SER A 35 -2.49 -2.65 -5.84
CA SER A 35 -3.52 -2.11 -6.74
C SER A 35 -3.93 -0.66 -6.46
N ALA A 36 -3.09 0.16 -5.80
CA ALA A 36 -3.43 1.55 -5.44
C ALA A 36 -3.86 2.41 -6.64
N GLY A 37 -3.31 2.13 -7.83
CA GLY A 37 -3.63 2.93 -9.02
C GLY A 37 -3.16 4.36 -8.83
N GLY A 38 -4.06 5.33 -8.92
CA GLY A 38 -3.74 6.74 -8.60
C GLY A 38 -4.25 7.18 -7.23
N ASP A 39 -4.67 6.25 -6.38
CA ASP A 39 -5.24 6.55 -5.06
C ASP A 39 -4.12 6.86 -4.05
N LEU A 40 -4.28 7.96 -3.32
CA LEU A 40 -3.34 8.47 -2.31
C LEU A 40 -4.03 8.67 -0.96
N ARG A 41 -5.22 8.12 -0.77
CA ARG A 41 -6.01 8.35 0.45
C ARG A 41 -5.46 7.64 1.66
N ASP A 42 -4.70 6.57 1.47
CA ASP A 42 -3.91 5.95 2.52
C ASP A 42 -2.87 6.94 3.10
N VAL A 43 -2.32 7.84 2.29
CA VAL A 43 -1.43 8.92 2.76
C VAL A 43 -2.13 9.84 3.74
N LEU A 44 -3.43 10.12 3.54
CA LEU A 44 -4.23 10.94 4.45
C LEU A 44 -4.60 10.17 5.71
N TYR A 45 -5.24 9.01 5.54
CA TYR A 45 -5.91 8.29 6.61
C TYR A 45 -5.00 7.34 7.41
N LEU A 46 -3.72 7.21 7.03
CA LEU A 46 -2.68 6.58 7.85
C LEU A 46 -1.65 7.59 8.38
N SER A 47 -1.90 8.89 8.21
CA SER A 47 -1.04 9.94 8.74
C SER A 47 -1.14 10.07 10.26
N ALA A 48 -0.10 10.64 10.88
CA ALA A 48 -0.13 11.01 12.29
C ALA A 48 -1.26 12.01 12.59
N GLN A 49 -1.51 12.93 11.66
CA GLN A 49 -2.55 13.95 11.76
C GLN A 49 -3.92 13.32 11.89
N TYR A 50 -4.23 12.34 11.03
CA TYR A 50 -5.50 11.64 11.09
C TYR A 50 -5.65 10.83 12.38
N ALA A 51 -4.60 10.10 12.78
CA ALA A 51 -4.54 9.39 14.06
C ALA A 51 -4.88 10.31 15.25
N CYS A 52 -4.36 11.54 15.28
CA CYS A 52 -4.68 12.50 16.35
C CYS A 52 -6.14 13.01 16.32
N SER A 53 -6.76 13.10 15.14
CA SER A 53 -8.10 13.68 14.98
C SER A 53 -9.25 12.66 15.04
N ALA A 54 -8.97 11.39 14.77
CA ALA A 54 -9.99 10.34 14.67
C ALA A 54 -9.83 9.33 15.82
N PRO A 55 -10.79 9.26 16.76
CA PRO A 55 -10.70 8.36 17.90
C PRO A 55 -10.81 6.89 17.49
N LEU A 56 -10.12 6.02 18.25
CA LEU A 56 -10.29 4.58 18.15
C LEU A 56 -11.69 4.17 18.64
N GLU A 57 -12.33 3.23 17.94
CA GLU A 57 -13.55 2.56 18.39
C GLU A 57 -13.31 1.71 19.64
N ARG A 58 -12.08 1.21 19.82
CA ARG A 58 -11.67 0.31 20.90
C ARG A 58 -10.32 0.71 21.50
N GLN A 59 -10.35 1.50 22.57
CA GLN A 59 -9.14 1.97 23.26
C GLN A 59 -8.38 0.84 23.97
N GLU A 60 -9.05 -0.27 24.28
CA GLU A 60 -8.50 -1.43 24.98
C GLU A 60 -7.47 -2.23 24.16
N LEU A 61 -7.30 -1.93 22.87
CA LEU A 61 -6.42 -2.67 21.96
C LEU A 61 -4.94 -2.24 22.00
N GLY A 62 -4.55 -1.36 22.93
CA GLY A 62 -3.16 -0.92 23.08
C GLY A 62 -2.84 0.36 22.32
N GLY A 63 -3.82 1.23 22.10
CA GLY A 63 -3.60 2.56 21.54
C GLY A 63 -3.44 2.60 20.02
N GLU A 64 -3.11 3.78 19.50
CA GLU A 64 -2.98 4.03 18.06
C GLU A 64 -1.72 3.36 17.49
N PRO A 65 -1.82 2.58 16.41
CA PRO A 65 -0.65 2.11 15.67
C PRO A 65 0.21 3.29 15.20
N ALA A 66 1.54 3.18 15.33
CA ALA A 66 2.43 4.22 14.83
C ALA A 66 2.26 4.39 13.30
N PRO A 67 2.26 5.63 12.78
CA PRO A 67 2.07 5.89 11.35
C PRO A 67 3.20 5.30 10.49
N PRO A 68 2.98 5.11 9.18
CA PRO A 68 4.04 4.70 8.24
C PRO A 68 5.07 5.81 8.02
N ASP A 69 6.34 5.42 7.87
CA ASP A 69 7.42 6.29 7.39
C ASP A 69 7.44 6.39 5.85
N LEU A 70 6.93 5.35 5.19
CA LEU A 70 6.91 5.21 3.73
C LEU A 70 5.63 4.51 3.26
N PHE A 71 5.01 5.06 2.23
CA PHE A 71 3.90 4.44 1.51
C PHE A 71 4.45 3.73 0.27
N LEU A 72 4.36 2.40 0.24
CA LEU A 72 4.76 1.59 -0.91
C LEU A 72 3.51 1.23 -1.70
N HIS A 73 3.44 1.68 -2.95
CA HIS A 73 2.30 1.43 -3.82
C HIS A 73 2.72 0.50 -4.95
N THR A 74 1.88 -0.49 -5.29
CA THR A 74 2.10 -1.33 -6.47
C THR A 74 0.90 -1.31 -7.39
N ASN A 75 1.15 -1.10 -8.68
CA ASN A 75 0.15 -1.31 -9.74
C ASN A 75 0.86 -1.40 -11.10
N TYR A 76 0.58 -2.44 -11.88
CA TYR A 76 1.17 -2.64 -13.20
C TYR A 76 0.65 -1.62 -14.24
N ILE A 77 -0.54 -1.02 -14.01
CA ILE A 77 -1.17 0.00 -14.88
C ILE A 77 -1.82 1.09 -14.02
N PRO A 78 -1.13 2.22 -13.75
CA PRO A 78 -1.82 3.35 -13.15
C PRO A 78 -2.77 4.00 -14.16
N TYR A 79 -4.02 4.17 -13.77
CA TYR A 79 -5.10 4.72 -14.59
C TYR A 79 -4.89 6.17 -15.05
N ARG A 80 -3.99 6.92 -14.41
CA ARG A 80 -3.75 8.34 -14.69
C ARG A 80 -2.49 8.54 -15.53
N SER A 81 -2.66 8.98 -16.76
CA SER A 81 -1.53 9.45 -17.58
C SER A 81 -0.80 10.59 -16.85
N GLY A 82 0.52 10.52 -16.81
CA GLY A 82 1.33 11.56 -16.15
C GLY A 82 1.54 11.40 -14.64
N PHE A 83 0.90 10.43 -13.98
CA PHE A 83 1.09 10.18 -12.55
C PHE A 83 2.56 9.97 -12.19
N LEU A 84 3.05 10.80 -11.25
CA LEU A 84 4.44 10.82 -10.78
C LEU A 84 5.48 10.80 -11.93
N ARG A 85 5.25 11.56 -13.01
CA ARG A 85 6.27 11.79 -14.06
C ARG A 85 7.26 12.90 -13.72
N GLY A 86 6.93 13.75 -12.76
CA GLY A 86 7.75 14.89 -12.32
C GLY A 86 7.08 15.61 -11.16
N ALA A 87 7.75 16.65 -10.65
CA ALA A 87 7.19 17.50 -9.62
C ALA A 87 5.95 18.26 -10.13
N GLY A 88 4.97 18.49 -9.26
CA GLY A 88 3.73 19.17 -9.60
C GLY A 88 2.50 18.58 -8.89
N LEU A 89 1.32 19.04 -9.31
CA LEU A 89 0.04 18.60 -8.76
C LEU A 89 -0.21 17.12 -9.07
N VAL A 90 -0.51 16.33 -8.05
CA VAL A 90 -0.81 14.89 -8.17
C VAL A 90 -2.29 14.60 -7.92
N PHE A 91 -2.88 15.32 -6.97
CA PHE A 91 -4.28 15.20 -6.59
C PHE A 91 -4.80 16.55 -6.10
N GLU A 92 -6.04 16.86 -6.45
CA GLU A 92 -6.78 18.03 -5.94
C GLU A 92 -8.27 17.69 -5.93
N ASP A 93 -8.91 17.98 -4.81
CA ASP A 93 -10.36 18.09 -4.68
C ASP A 93 -10.70 19.32 -3.82
N ASP A 94 -11.97 19.48 -3.44
CA ASP A 94 -12.44 20.64 -2.68
C ASP A 94 -11.80 20.76 -1.28
N ARG A 95 -11.14 19.72 -0.78
CA ARG A 95 -10.63 19.63 0.61
C ARG A 95 -9.15 19.34 0.71
N THR A 96 -8.59 18.68 -0.28
CA THR A 96 -7.24 18.14 -0.23
C THR A 96 -6.48 18.44 -1.52
N ARG A 97 -5.27 18.95 -1.36
CA ARG A 97 -4.31 19.19 -2.42
C ARG A 97 -3.03 18.43 -2.12
N ILE A 98 -2.54 17.67 -3.10
CA ILE A 98 -1.30 16.89 -2.98
C ILE A 98 -0.37 17.27 -4.12
N VAL A 99 0.81 17.75 -3.78
CA VAL A 99 1.86 18.17 -4.71
C VAL A 99 3.10 17.30 -4.51
N ALA A 100 3.59 16.68 -5.57
CA ALA A 100 4.91 16.06 -5.55
C ALA A 100 5.98 17.17 -5.65
N ARG A 101 6.77 17.32 -4.59
CA ARG A 101 7.88 18.28 -4.55
C ARG A 101 9.13 17.72 -5.20
N THR A 102 9.42 16.46 -4.91
CA THR A 102 10.53 15.70 -5.46
C THR A 102 9.98 14.47 -6.15
N VAL A 103 10.49 14.16 -7.33
CA VAL A 103 10.25 12.88 -8.02
C VAL A 103 11.58 12.35 -8.54
N GLU A 104 11.90 11.11 -8.17
CA GLU A 104 13.11 10.40 -8.57
C GLU A 104 12.71 9.05 -9.20
N GLU A 105 13.13 8.80 -10.44
CA GLU A 105 13.02 7.47 -11.05
C GLU A 105 14.21 6.60 -10.60
N LEU A 106 13.89 5.49 -9.96
CA LEU A 106 14.85 4.50 -9.45
C LEU A 106 15.11 3.41 -10.51
N PRO A 107 16.11 2.53 -10.31
CA PRO A 107 16.33 1.40 -11.19
C PRO A 107 15.06 0.59 -11.42
N ARG A 108 14.87 0.18 -12.67
CA ARG A 108 13.66 -0.57 -13.07
C ARG A 108 13.59 -1.90 -12.34
N HIS A 109 12.39 -2.24 -11.87
CA HIS A 109 12.07 -3.55 -11.32
C HIS A 109 11.11 -4.26 -12.27
N ARG A 110 11.58 -5.30 -12.97
CA ARG A 110 10.72 -6.08 -13.87
C ARG A 110 10.23 -7.32 -13.15
N SER A 111 8.93 -7.37 -12.87
CA SER A 111 8.24 -8.59 -12.45
C SER A 111 7.48 -9.18 -13.64
N PRO A 112 7.28 -10.51 -13.69
CA PRO A 112 6.39 -11.12 -14.65
C PRO A 112 4.97 -10.57 -14.50
N VAL A 113 4.29 -10.45 -15.63
CA VAL A 113 2.85 -10.12 -15.70
C VAL A 113 2.16 -11.35 -16.24
N HIS A 114 1.44 -12.07 -15.38
CA HIS A 114 0.78 -13.32 -15.72
C HIS A 114 -0.61 -13.04 -16.32
N PRO A 115 -0.89 -13.41 -17.59
CA PRO A 115 -2.19 -13.21 -18.23
C PRO A 115 -3.37 -13.87 -17.49
N GLU A 116 -3.09 -14.86 -16.64
CA GLU A 116 -4.05 -15.54 -15.77
C GLU A 116 -4.52 -14.66 -14.62
N LEU A 117 -3.71 -13.65 -14.24
CA LEU A 117 -3.97 -12.78 -13.09
C LEU A 117 -4.45 -11.39 -13.49
N VAL A 118 -4.21 -10.95 -14.73
CA VAL A 118 -4.50 -9.58 -15.18
C VAL A 118 -5.36 -9.52 -16.43
N ASP A 119 -6.10 -8.43 -16.60
CA ASP A 119 -6.90 -8.17 -17.79
C ASP A 119 -6.07 -7.64 -18.97
N PHE A 120 -4.94 -6.99 -18.69
CA PHE A 120 -4.10 -6.30 -19.69
C PHE A 120 -2.64 -6.77 -19.64
N PRO A 121 -2.34 -8.02 -20.02
CA PRO A 121 -0.99 -8.60 -19.89
C PRO A 121 0.06 -7.93 -20.78
N ASN A 122 -0.36 -7.26 -21.86
CA ASN A 122 0.55 -6.67 -22.86
C ASN A 122 0.90 -5.20 -22.59
N TRP A 123 0.62 -4.68 -21.39
CA TRP A 123 0.93 -3.30 -21.04
C TRP A 123 2.44 -3.03 -21.01
N ARG A 124 2.87 -1.97 -21.70
CA ARG A 124 4.30 -1.66 -21.92
C ARG A 124 4.89 -0.67 -20.91
N GLY A 125 4.08 -0.12 -19.99
CA GLY A 125 4.53 0.85 -18.99
C GLY A 125 5.05 0.24 -17.69
N GLY A 126 5.15 -1.09 -17.62
CA GLY A 126 5.59 -1.81 -16.43
C GLY A 126 7.08 -1.61 -16.07
N GLY A 127 7.37 -1.88 -14.81
CA GLY A 127 8.69 -1.97 -14.21
C GLY A 127 9.40 -0.66 -13.89
N ARG A 128 8.73 0.48 -14.03
CA ARG A 128 9.21 1.73 -13.44
C ARG A 128 9.14 1.65 -11.92
N VAL A 129 10.07 2.32 -11.26
CA VAL A 129 10.06 2.52 -9.82
C VAL A 129 10.28 4.00 -9.57
N VAL A 130 9.39 4.63 -8.81
CA VAL A 130 9.39 6.08 -8.61
C VAL A 130 9.30 6.38 -7.12
N PHE A 131 10.28 7.13 -6.61
CA PHE A 131 10.20 7.74 -5.30
C PHE A 131 9.68 9.17 -5.44
N ALA A 132 8.74 9.55 -4.57
CA ALA A 132 8.20 10.89 -4.52
C ALA A 132 8.08 11.39 -3.08
N GLU A 133 8.46 12.65 -2.87
CA GLU A 133 8.13 13.39 -1.65
C GLU A 133 6.92 14.26 -1.94
N LEU A 134 5.85 14.03 -1.18
CA LEU A 134 4.57 14.70 -1.32
C LEU A 134 4.45 15.76 -0.23
N GLU A 135 3.93 16.91 -0.63
CA GLU A 135 3.33 17.89 0.27
C GLU A 135 1.82 17.75 0.17
N VAL A 136 1.18 17.58 1.32
CA VAL A 136 -0.27 17.45 1.47
C VAL A 136 -0.78 18.68 2.19
N ASP A 137 -1.77 19.34 1.60
CA ASP A 137 -2.57 20.38 2.23
C ASP A 137 -4.01 19.89 2.34
N SER A 138 -4.52 19.76 3.56
CA SER A 138 -5.90 19.36 3.84
C SER A 138 -6.58 20.36 4.76
N ASP A 139 -7.82 20.70 4.46
CA ASP A 139 -8.66 21.54 5.34
C ASP A 139 -8.90 20.91 6.73
N GLN A 140 -8.90 19.57 6.80
CA GLN A 140 -9.14 18.79 8.02
C GLN A 140 -7.84 18.38 8.73
N LEU A 141 -6.80 18.00 7.98
CA LEU A 141 -5.56 17.45 8.53
C LEU A 141 -4.41 18.47 8.60
N GLY A 142 -4.61 19.68 8.08
CA GLY A 142 -3.57 20.68 7.94
C GLY A 142 -2.55 20.31 6.86
N SER A 143 -1.35 20.90 6.96
CA SER A 143 -0.26 20.67 6.00
C SER A 143 0.79 19.72 6.56
N PHE A 144 1.20 18.72 5.78
CA PHE A 144 2.24 17.77 6.16
C PHE A 144 2.98 17.20 4.94
N THR A 145 4.03 16.42 5.20
CA THR A 145 4.79 15.75 4.14
C THR A 145 4.70 14.24 4.27
N ALA A 146 4.69 13.56 3.13
CA ALA A 146 4.67 12.11 3.05
C ALA A 146 5.60 11.61 1.94
N ARG A 147 5.94 10.33 2.00
CA ARG A 147 6.86 9.71 1.05
C ARG A 147 6.20 8.51 0.40
N VAL A 148 6.17 8.49 -0.92
CA VAL A 148 5.61 7.40 -1.71
C VAL A 148 6.72 6.76 -2.54
N LEU A 149 6.81 5.43 -2.47
CA LEU A 149 7.58 4.60 -3.38
C LEU A 149 6.60 3.79 -4.23
N TYR A 150 6.49 4.15 -5.50
CA TYR A 150 5.58 3.52 -6.43
C TYR A 150 6.31 2.53 -7.33
N VAL A 151 5.91 1.27 -7.29
CA VAL A 151 6.46 0.18 -8.11
C VAL A 151 5.43 -0.24 -9.16
N PHE A 152 5.78 -0.09 -10.43
CA PHE A 152 4.89 -0.43 -11.54
C PHE A 152 4.94 -1.93 -11.82
N ALA A 153 4.40 -2.74 -10.91
CA ALA A 153 4.49 -4.21 -10.95
C ALA A 153 3.14 -4.88 -10.68
N GLU A 154 3.01 -6.12 -11.14
CA GLU A 154 1.92 -7.00 -10.73
C GLU A 154 2.13 -7.38 -9.26
N ASN A 155 1.07 -7.32 -8.44
CA ASN A 155 1.18 -7.35 -6.98
C ASN A 155 1.68 -8.70 -6.45
N THR A 156 1.19 -9.81 -7.01
CA THR A 156 1.58 -11.15 -6.55
C THR A 156 3.03 -11.44 -6.89
N ALA A 157 3.47 -11.11 -8.11
CA ALA A 157 4.83 -11.24 -8.56
C ALA A 157 5.78 -10.36 -7.74
N PHE A 158 5.42 -9.10 -7.50
CA PHE A 158 6.20 -8.21 -6.65
C PHE A 158 6.35 -8.77 -5.23
N LEU A 159 5.28 -9.29 -4.63
CA LEU A 159 5.40 -9.85 -3.29
C LEU A 159 6.27 -11.11 -3.27
N ALA A 160 5.95 -12.09 -4.13
CA ALA A 160 6.55 -13.41 -4.14
C ALA A 160 8.03 -13.38 -4.56
N GLU A 161 8.36 -12.64 -5.62
CA GLU A 161 9.70 -12.68 -6.22
C GLU A 161 10.63 -11.58 -5.68
N ARG A 162 10.07 -10.54 -5.04
CA ARG A 162 10.86 -9.41 -4.57
C ARG A 162 10.76 -9.16 -3.09
N ALA A 163 9.57 -8.88 -2.58
CA ALA A 163 9.44 -8.44 -1.19
C ALA A 163 9.67 -9.57 -0.18
N LEU A 164 9.11 -10.76 -0.39
CA LEU A 164 9.31 -11.90 0.53
C LEU A 164 10.76 -12.40 0.58
N PRO A 165 11.48 -12.58 -0.56
CA PRO A 165 12.89 -12.97 -0.54
C PRO A 165 13.83 -11.95 0.10
N GLU A 166 13.38 -10.70 0.22
CA GLU A 166 14.13 -9.61 0.86
C GLU A 166 13.65 -9.31 2.29
N ASP A 167 12.91 -10.24 2.90
CA ASP A 167 12.39 -10.17 4.27
C ASP A 167 11.60 -8.88 4.56
N ALA A 168 10.90 -8.38 3.53
CA ALA A 168 10.12 -7.17 3.63
C ALA A 168 9.07 -7.28 4.75
N ARG A 169 8.91 -6.18 5.49
CA ARG A 169 7.85 -6.01 6.46
C ARG A 169 6.94 -4.85 6.08
N PHE A 170 5.65 -5.06 6.21
CA PHE A 170 4.63 -4.06 5.95
C PHE A 170 3.83 -3.90 7.23
N SER A 171 4.06 -2.81 7.96
CA SER A 171 3.30 -2.47 9.17
C SER A 171 1.81 -2.32 8.88
N HIS A 172 1.48 -1.81 7.68
CA HIS A 172 0.12 -1.68 7.21
C HIS A 172 0.00 -2.35 5.84
N VAL A 173 -1.11 -3.02 5.60
CA VAL A 173 -1.48 -3.55 4.28
C VAL A 173 -2.88 -3.03 3.95
N VAL A 174 -3.02 -2.41 2.77
CA VAL A 174 -4.27 -1.78 2.33
C VAL A 174 -4.92 -2.62 1.22
N HIS A 175 -6.18 -2.98 1.41
CA HIS A 175 -7.05 -3.68 0.47
C HIS A 175 -8.34 -2.89 0.29
N VAL A 176 -8.28 -1.87 -0.56
CA VAL A 176 -9.48 -1.09 -0.93
C VAL A 176 -9.60 -1.13 -2.44
N ARG A 177 -10.74 -1.59 -2.95
CA ARG A 177 -11.02 -1.80 -4.39
C ARG A 177 -10.01 -2.67 -5.12
N TYR A 178 -9.42 -3.65 -4.44
CA TYR A 178 -8.45 -4.55 -5.07
C TYR A 178 -9.09 -5.26 -6.28
N GLY A 179 -8.45 -5.17 -7.44
CA GLY A 179 -8.90 -5.86 -8.65
C GLY A 179 -10.29 -5.43 -9.14
N GLY A 180 -10.83 -4.27 -8.72
CA GLY A 180 -12.23 -3.88 -8.95
C GLY A 180 -12.44 -2.64 -9.84
N GLY A 181 -11.44 -2.21 -10.61
CA GLY A 181 -11.54 -1.02 -11.47
C GLY A 181 -12.00 -1.34 -12.90
N LEU A 182 -12.86 -0.48 -13.48
CA LEU A 182 -13.09 -0.42 -14.92
C LEU A 182 -11.75 -0.10 -15.61
N GLY A 183 -11.11 -1.10 -16.23
CA GLY A 183 -9.86 -0.94 -16.98
C GLY A 183 -8.59 -1.49 -16.33
N GLY A 184 -8.68 -2.44 -15.39
CA GLY A 184 -7.46 -3.12 -14.90
C GLY A 184 -7.64 -4.10 -13.74
N GLY A 185 -8.89 -4.44 -13.41
CA GLY A 185 -9.22 -5.33 -12.31
C GLY A 185 -8.78 -6.75 -12.61
N GLY A 186 -7.57 -7.09 -12.18
CA GLY A 186 -7.04 -8.43 -12.36
C GLY A 186 -8.03 -9.51 -11.96
N ARG A 187 -7.87 -10.71 -12.53
CA ARG A 187 -8.75 -11.85 -12.27
C ARG A 187 -8.70 -12.31 -10.81
N SER A 188 -7.71 -11.85 -10.04
CA SER A 188 -7.56 -12.03 -8.60
C SER A 188 -8.22 -10.89 -7.79
N ARG A 189 -8.83 -11.25 -6.66
CA ARG A 189 -9.46 -10.31 -5.70
C ARG A 189 -8.56 -9.94 -4.54
N GLY A 190 -7.37 -10.53 -4.45
CA GLY A 190 -6.40 -10.21 -3.39
C GLY A 190 -6.72 -10.90 -2.06
N TYR A 191 -7.57 -11.92 -2.06
CA TYR A 191 -7.84 -12.78 -0.90
C TYR A 191 -6.55 -13.41 -0.33
N TRP A 192 -5.61 -13.75 -1.21
CA TRP A 192 -4.28 -14.24 -0.83
C TRP A 192 -3.51 -13.29 0.11
N LEU A 193 -3.83 -11.99 0.14
CA LEU A 193 -3.19 -11.03 1.06
C LEU A 193 -3.40 -11.45 2.52
N LEU A 194 -4.54 -12.06 2.84
CA LEU A 194 -4.87 -12.53 4.19
C LEU A 194 -3.89 -13.58 4.70
N ASN A 195 -3.36 -14.42 3.80
CA ASN A 195 -2.41 -15.46 4.13
C ASN A 195 -1.05 -14.91 4.54
N ILE A 196 -0.69 -13.73 4.03
CA ILE A 196 0.65 -13.16 4.21
C ILE A 196 0.73 -12.12 5.32
N LEU A 197 -0.39 -11.60 5.85
CA LEU A 197 -0.38 -10.46 6.78
C LEU A 197 0.56 -10.70 7.97
N LYS A 198 0.42 -11.84 8.66
CA LYS A 198 1.32 -12.18 9.78
C LYS A 198 2.76 -12.42 9.33
N ARG A 199 2.96 -13.01 8.15
CA ARG A 199 4.29 -13.31 7.59
C ARG A 199 5.07 -12.03 7.28
N VAL A 200 4.40 -11.00 6.78
CA VAL A 200 4.99 -9.67 6.51
C VAL A 200 5.01 -8.76 7.73
N GLY A 201 4.60 -9.26 8.91
CA GLY A 201 4.56 -8.47 10.15
C GLY A 201 3.56 -7.31 10.10
N CYS A 202 2.42 -7.52 9.44
CA CYS A 202 1.32 -6.57 9.41
C CYS A 202 0.71 -6.39 10.79
N GLU A 203 0.63 -5.14 11.21
CA GLU A 203 -0.01 -4.69 12.44
C GLU A 203 -1.46 -4.27 12.13
N VAL A 204 -1.67 -3.58 11.00
CA VAL A 204 -2.96 -3.02 10.61
C VAL A 204 -3.31 -3.43 9.18
N PHE A 205 -4.43 -4.13 9.03
CA PHE A 205 -5.03 -4.41 7.73
C PHE A 205 -6.18 -3.45 7.47
N VAL A 206 -6.06 -2.61 6.44
CA VAL A 206 -7.10 -1.64 6.06
C VAL A 206 -7.90 -2.24 4.92
N SER A 207 -9.21 -2.40 5.06
CA SER A 207 -10.03 -3.02 4.01
C SER A 207 -11.38 -2.36 3.82
N ASP A 208 -11.90 -2.38 2.60
CA ASP A 208 -13.31 -2.07 2.32
C ASP A 208 -14.25 -3.28 2.51
N ASP A 209 -13.73 -4.33 3.16
CA ASP A 209 -14.35 -5.63 3.45
C ASP A 209 -14.90 -6.38 2.21
N SER A 210 -14.64 -5.87 1.00
CA SER A 210 -15.06 -6.52 -0.25
C SER A 210 -14.36 -7.85 -0.51
N ILE A 211 -13.23 -8.09 0.17
CA ILE A 211 -12.46 -9.33 0.16
C ILE A 211 -13.31 -10.55 0.56
N GLU A 212 -14.38 -10.38 1.36
CA GLU A 212 -15.23 -11.48 1.83
C GLU A 212 -16.12 -12.11 0.75
N THR A 213 -16.46 -11.36 -0.30
CA THR A 213 -17.58 -11.71 -1.19
C THR A 213 -17.36 -12.92 -2.09
N ASP A 214 -16.12 -13.32 -2.36
CA ASP A 214 -15.77 -14.38 -3.32
C ASP A 214 -15.00 -15.57 -2.68
N GLY A 215 -14.75 -15.57 -1.36
CA GLY A 215 -14.17 -16.70 -0.62
C GLY A 215 -12.87 -17.29 -1.19
N GLY A 216 -12.01 -16.47 -1.78
CA GLY A 216 -10.71 -16.90 -2.33
C GLY A 216 -10.76 -17.66 -3.67
N ALA A 217 -11.93 -18.05 -4.18
CA ALA A 217 -12.05 -18.87 -5.38
C ALA A 217 -11.38 -18.24 -6.62
N ARG A 218 -11.37 -16.90 -6.69
CA ARG A 218 -10.75 -16.14 -7.79
C ARG A 218 -9.22 -16.04 -7.70
N ASP A 219 -8.63 -16.49 -6.60
CA ASP A 219 -7.19 -16.47 -6.38
C ASP A 219 -6.52 -17.82 -6.62
N ALA A 220 -7.25 -18.84 -7.12
CA ALA A 220 -6.69 -20.16 -7.41
C ALA A 220 -5.46 -20.11 -8.34
N HIS A 221 -5.47 -19.23 -9.33
CA HIS A 221 -4.31 -19.01 -10.20
C HIS A 221 -3.11 -18.40 -9.47
N VAL A 222 -3.35 -17.57 -8.46
CA VAL A 222 -2.26 -17.02 -7.63
C VAL A 222 -1.54 -18.14 -6.92
N TYR A 223 -2.26 -19.07 -6.31
CA TYR A 223 -1.66 -20.21 -5.60
C TYR A 223 -0.99 -21.21 -6.53
N SER A 224 -1.48 -21.35 -7.77
CA SER A 224 -0.80 -22.17 -8.77
C SER A 224 0.53 -21.57 -9.23
N LEU A 225 0.63 -20.24 -9.31
CA LEU A 225 1.83 -19.54 -9.77
C LEU A 225 2.84 -19.31 -8.62
N TYR A 226 2.32 -19.01 -7.43
CA TYR A 226 3.08 -18.71 -6.22
C TYR A 226 2.51 -19.49 -5.03
N PRO A 227 2.82 -20.80 -4.91
CA PRO A 227 2.31 -21.65 -3.84
C PRO A 227 2.64 -21.14 -2.43
N GLU A 228 3.72 -20.38 -2.27
CA GLU A 228 4.12 -19.75 -1.01
C GLU A 228 3.18 -18.64 -0.51
N LEU A 229 2.24 -18.18 -1.35
CA LEU A 229 1.19 -17.23 -0.97
C LEU A 229 -0.08 -17.92 -0.47
N GLN A 230 -0.15 -19.25 -0.56
CA GLN A 230 -1.25 -20.03 -0.03
C GLN A 230 -1.22 -20.06 1.51
N GLY A 231 -2.40 -20.11 2.13
CA GLY A 231 -2.54 -20.16 3.58
C GLY A 231 -3.96 -20.43 4.03
N PRO A 232 -4.24 -20.30 5.34
CA PRO A 232 -5.53 -20.64 5.94
C PRO A 232 -6.65 -19.62 5.70
N GLU A 233 -6.37 -18.51 5.01
CA GLU A 233 -7.35 -17.51 4.58
C GLU A 233 -8.25 -16.99 5.71
N ALA A 234 -7.65 -16.71 6.87
CA ALA A 234 -8.40 -16.35 8.07
C ALA A 234 -8.83 -14.87 8.06
N PHE A 235 -9.88 -14.54 7.32
CA PHE A 235 -10.60 -13.27 7.48
C PHE A 235 -11.56 -13.30 8.67
N GLY A 236 -11.91 -12.13 9.22
CA GLY A 236 -13.02 -12.00 10.18
C GLY A 236 -12.71 -12.31 11.65
N ARG A 237 -11.44 -12.38 12.05
CA ARG A 237 -11.05 -12.59 13.47
C ARG A 237 -10.31 -11.41 14.12
N TRP A 238 -10.05 -10.35 13.36
CA TRP A 238 -9.30 -9.21 13.87
C TRP A 238 -10.25 -8.16 14.47
N PRO A 239 -9.91 -7.59 15.64
CA PRO A 239 -10.63 -6.47 16.19
C PRO A 239 -10.61 -5.26 15.23
N ARG A 240 -11.73 -4.55 15.15
CA ARG A 240 -11.83 -3.28 14.42
C ARG A 240 -11.30 -2.14 15.29
N LEU A 241 -10.51 -1.27 14.66
CA LEU A 241 -9.95 -0.06 15.29
C LEU A 241 -10.76 1.17 14.98
N ARG A 242 -11.20 1.32 13.74
CA ARG A 242 -12.05 2.41 13.27
C ARG A 242 -12.64 2.07 11.90
N THR A 243 -13.67 2.81 11.55
CA THR A 243 -14.37 2.72 10.26
C THR A 243 -14.52 4.12 9.66
N LEU A 244 -14.16 4.26 8.39
CA LEU A 244 -14.32 5.46 7.59
C LEU A 244 -15.46 5.24 6.58
N PRO A 245 -16.46 6.14 6.50
CA PRO A 245 -17.50 6.05 5.49
C PRO A 245 -16.92 5.96 4.08
N GLY A 246 -17.43 5.05 3.25
CA GLY A 246 -16.88 4.77 1.93
C GLY A 246 -16.81 6.00 1.01
N ALA A 247 -17.73 6.95 1.18
CA ALA A 247 -17.77 8.22 0.46
C ALA A 247 -16.53 9.11 0.69
N GLN A 248 -15.81 8.93 1.79
CA GLN A 248 -14.58 9.64 2.09
C GLN A 248 -13.34 8.98 1.48
N TRP A 249 -13.46 7.72 1.04
CA TRP A 249 -12.38 7.00 0.37
C TRP A 249 -12.67 6.77 -1.12
N SER A 250 -13.41 5.72 -1.45
CA SER A 250 -13.53 5.25 -2.84
C SER A 250 -14.97 5.07 -3.33
N ASN A 251 -15.96 5.31 -2.44
CA ASN A 251 -17.38 5.05 -2.64
C ASN A 251 -17.74 3.58 -2.95
N HIS A 252 -16.83 2.63 -2.68
CA HIS A 252 -17.04 1.21 -2.94
C HIS A 252 -17.62 0.45 -1.74
N GLY A 253 -17.20 0.84 -0.53
CA GLY A 253 -17.62 0.30 0.75
C GLY A 253 -16.97 1.12 1.86
N ASP A 254 -17.50 1.00 3.08
CA ASP A 254 -16.86 1.58 4.26
C ASP A 254 -15.48 0.94 4.46
N VAL A 255 -14.50 1.75 4.85
CA VAL A 255 -13.11 1.31 5.01
C VAL A 255 -12.85 1.08 6.49
N THR A 256 -12.43 -0.12 6.85
CA THR A 256 -12.20 -0.56 8.22
C THR A 256 -10.72 -0.83 8.46
N TRP A 257 -10.21 -0.39 9.61
CA TRP A 257 -8.88 -0.73 10.11
C TRP A 257 -9.00 -1.93 11.03
N HIS A 258 -8.36 -3.03 10.68
CA HIS A 258 -8.35 -4.28 11.43
C HIS A 258 -6.99 -4.48 12.10
N TRP A 259 -7.00 -4.76 13.41
CA TRP A 259 -5.79 -5.01 14.20
C TRP A 259 -5.32 -6.47 14.06
N VAL A 260 -4.24 -6.70 13.33
CA VAL A 260 -3.75 -8.04 12.95
C VAL A 260 -2.82 -8.63 14.02
N GLN A 261 -1.84 -7.84 14.47
CA GLN A 261 -0.87 -8.20 15.50
C GLN A 261 -0.60 -6.97 16.37
N GLY A 262 -0.45 -7.19 17.69
CA GLY A 262 -0.13 -6.13 18.66
C GLY A 262 1.05 -5.27 18.21
N ALA A 263 0.78 -4.06 17.73
CA ALA A 263 1.81 -3.06 17.52
C ALA A 263 2.48 -2.77 18.88
N PRO A 264 3.78 -2.46 18.92
CA PRO A 264 4.34 -1.82 20.10
C PRO A 264 3.58 -0.51 20.33
N VAL A 265 2.86 -0.42 21.45
CA VAL A 265 2.15 0.78 21.89
C VAL A 265 3.15 1.93 21.96
N VAL A 266 2.95 2.99 21.18
CA VAL A 266 3.71 4.22 21.37
C VAL A 266 3.20 4.84 22.67
N GLY A 267 3.99 4.70 23.73
CA GLY A 267 3.69 5.26 25.04
C GLY A 267 3.67 6.80 25.02
N ALA A 268 2.74 7.34 25.81
CA ALA A 268 2.53 8.74 26.13
C ALA A 268 3.77 9.47 26.68
#